data_AF-A0A419SZN3-F1
#
_entry.id   AF-A0A419SZN3-F1
#
_cell.length_a   1.000
_cell.length_b   1.000
_cell.length_c   1.000
_cell.angle_alpha   90.00
_cell.angle_beta   90.00
_cell.angle_gamma   90.00
#
_symmetry.space_group_name_H-M   'P 1'
#
loop_
_entity.id
_entity.type
_entity.pdbx_description
1 polymer ?
#
loop_
_entity_poly.entity_id
_entity_poly.type
_entity_poly.pdbx_seq_one_letter_code
_entity_poly.pdbx_strand_id
1 'polypeptide(L)'
;MMGEEFHLENFYDGEFLRAGTSVNGNVSRFVYYNGELQAETDEDESVSTRYILGYGVAGIERNDVAGLHTYHLDEQNSTSYVTGASGEIESFYEYDAFGAIRRKSEEIKNRILYTGQQYDQETGQYYLRARFYNPVVGRFFQEDVYRGDGLNLYAYCGNNPVNYYDPSGYMKKTQNSQNCKDDDKTTTKDSGDNNTVPTDTYVFGNATKPGDARPGKDFGVESGSDVVNAQSPPLPKGKSVCADPYDTPLTGTIYKVPEGTKLPEGLSIVYDGKDKVPGGHAIGHSTIYPTRDITVDEFNGLYQSMPWEKGEKKR
;
A
#
# COMPACT_ATOMS: atom_id res chain seq x y z
N MET A 1 38.73 23.45 1.89
CA MET A 1 37.90 23.11 0.73
C MET A 1 36.47 23.34 1.16
N MET A 2 35.81 24.38 0.64
CA MET A 2 34.34 24.44 0.71
C MET A 2 33.85 23.31 -0.20
N GLY A 3 33.29 22.26 0.39
CA GLY A 3 32.64 21.21 -0.38
C GLY A 3 31.45 21.83 -1.10
N GLU A 4 31.27 21.51 -2.37
CA GLU A 4 30.06 21.89 -3.09
C GLU A 4 28.84 21.44 -2.27
N GLU A 5 27.90 22.36 -2.06
CA GLU A 5 26.70 22.12 -1.27
C GLU A 5 25.81 21.15 -2.06
N PHE A 6 25.61 19.94 -1.51
CA PHE A 6 24.69 18.96 -2.10
C PHE A 6 23.26 19.44 -1.93
N HIS A 7 22.53 19.58 -3.04
CA HIS A 7 21.15 20.03 -3.06
C HIS A 7 20.26 19.01 -3.78
N LEU A 8 19.22 18.53 -3.08
CA LEU A 8 18.22 17.61 -3.60
C LEU A 8 16.82 18.19 -3.39
N GLU A 9 16.07 18.31 -4.48
CA GLU A 9 14.66 18.68 -4.47
C GLU A 9 13.82 17.52 -4.98
N ASN A 10 12.65 17.30 -4.36
CA ASN A 10 11.67 16.31 -4.80
C ASN A 10 10.41 17.03 -5.31
N PHE A 11 9.89 16.59 -6.44
CA PHE A 11 8.63 17.07 -7.02
C PHE A 11 7.57 16.00 -6.84
N TYR A 12 6.33 16.40 -6.56
CA TYR A 12 5.21 15.48 -6.34
C TYR A 12 4.03 15.85 -7.24
N ASP A 13 3.28 14.84 -7.69
CA ASP A 13 2.05 15.01 -8.46
C ASP A 13 0.81 15.19 -7.55
N GLY A 14 -0.35 15.35 -8.18
CA GLY A 14 -1.63 15.49 -7.47
C GLY A 14 -2.11 14.24 -6.74
N GLU A 15 -1.46 13.09 -6.95
CA GLU A 15 -1.72 11.82 -6.25
C GLU A 15 -0.68 11.56 -5.15
N PHE A 16 0.17 12.54 -4.84
CA PHE A 16 1.26 12.47 -3.87
C PHE A 16 2.34 11.43 -4.21
N LEU A 17 2.44 11.00 -5.47
CA LEU A 17 3.60 10.27 -5.96
C LEU A 17 4.70 11.24 -6.37
N ARG A 18 5.95 10.81 -6.25
CA ARG A 18 7.12 11.64 -6.55
C ARG A 18 7.26 11.76 -8.06
N ALA A 19 6.79 12.86 -8.63
CA ALA A 19 6.88 13.17 -10.05
C ALA A 19 8.33 13.38 -10.56
N GLY A 20 9.31 13.58 -9.68
CA GLY A 20 10.71 13.68 -10.08
C GLY A 20 11.63 14.21 -8.98
N THR A 21 12.90 14.42 -9.35
CA THR A 21 13.94 15.05 -8.53
C THR A 21 14.81 16.01 -9.30
N SER A 22 15.39 16.98 -8.59
CA SER A 22 16.53 17.78 -9.04
C SER A 22 17.72 17.52 -8.12
N VAL A 23 18.81 16.98 -8.66
CA VAL A 23 20.08 16.76 -7.93
C VAL A 23 21.12 17.72 -8.48
N ASN A 24 21.51 18.71 -7.68
CA ASN A 24 22.44 19.77 -8.08
C ASN A 24 22.06 20.42 -9.44
N GLY A 25 20.76 20.59 -9.68
CA GLY A 25 20.21 21.15 -10.93
C GLY A 25 19.91 20.13 -12.03
N ASN A 26 20.33 18.87 -11.90
CA ASN A 26 19.99 17.83 -12.87
C ASN A 26 18.61 17.25 -12.58
N VAL A 27 17.65 17.52 -13.47
CA VAL A 27 16.27 17.08 -13.31
C VAL A 27 16.07 15.66 -13.88
N SER A 28 15.34 14.84 -13.14
CA SER A 28 14.76 13.58 -13.62
C SER A 28 13.28 13.55 -13.26
N ARG A 29 12.41 13.24 -14.23
CA ARG A 29 10.98 13.08 -14.01
C ARG A 29 10.59 11.61 -14.08
N PHE A 30 9.56 11.25 -13.32
CA PHE A 30 9.13 9.88 -13.10
C PHE A 30 7.73 9.67 -13.64
N VAL A 31 7.56 8.60 -14.40
CA VAL A 31 6.27 8.17 -14.97
C VAL A 31 5.85 6.88 -14.30
N TYR A 32 4.66 6.87 -13.72
CA TYR A 32 4.12 5.73 -13.00
C TYR A 32 2.99 5.03 -13.77
N TYR A 33 2.90 3.71 -13.61
CA TYR A 33 1.75 2.92 -14.03
C TYR A 33 1.31 2.05 -12.84
N ASN A 34 0.05 2.19 -12.41
CA ASN A 34 -0.49 1.52 -11.21
C ASN A 34 0.38 1.71 -9.95
N GLY A 35 1.00 2.89 -9.79
CA GLY A 35 1.86 3.22 -8.65
C GLY A 35 3.29 2.64 -8.73
N GLU A 36 3.63 1.90 -9.78
CA GLU A 36 4.99 1.40 -10.05
C GLU A 36 5.71 2.27 -11.08
N LEU A 37 7.03 2.46 -10.90
CA LEU A 37 7.84 3.30 -11.79
C LEU A 37 7.98 2.62 -13.16
N GLN A 38 7.45 3.24 -14.21
CA GLN A 38 7.47 2.72 -15.57
C GLN A 38 8.60 3.32 -16.40
N ALA A 39 8.90 4.61 -16.20
CA ALA A 39 9.97 5.28 -16.93
C ALA A 39 10.54 6.48 -16.16
N GLU A 40 11.78 6.85 -16.49
CA GLU A 40 12.39 8.12 -16.13
C GLU A 40 12.64 8.94 -17.41
N THR A 41 12.38 10.24 -17.33
CA THR A 41 12.68 11.22 -18.38
C THR A 41 13.59 12.32 -17.86
N ASP A 42 14.31 12.97 -18.75
CA ASP A 42 15.11 14.16 -18.43
C ASP A 42 14.27 15.45 -18.42
N GLU A 43 14.95 16.60 -18.34
CA GLU A 43 14.30 17.92 -18.33
C GLU A 43 13.52 18.21 -19.62
N ASP A 44 13.93 17.63 -20.75
CA ASP A 44 13.31 17.79 -22.07
C ASP A 44 12.24 16.72 -22.36
N GLU A 45 11.86 15.94 -21.34
CA GLU A 45 10.92 14.82 -21.43
C GLU A 45 11.39 13.67 -22.34
N SER A 46 12.68 13.63 -22.68
CA SER A 46 13.26 12.52 -23.40
C SER A 46 13.43 11.33 -22.44
N VAL A 47 13.00 10.15 -22.90
CA VAL A 47 13.03 8.94 -22.06
C VAL A 47 14.48 8.49 -21.86
N SER A 48 14.93 8.51 -20.60
CA SER A 48 16.28 8.08 -20.23
C SER A 48 16.31 6.63 -19.78
N THR A 49 15.25 6.18 -19.11
CA THR A 49 15.14 4.82 -18.58
C THR A 49 13.71 4.30 -18.75
N ARG A 50 13.57 3.04 -19.14
CA ARG A 50 12.29 2.30 -19.16
C ARG A 50 12.42 1.06 -18.30
N TYR A 51 11.42 0.84 -17.46
CA TYR A 51 11.32 -0.36 -16.63
C TYR A 51 10.27 -1.29 -17.24
N ILE A 52 10.67 -2.52 -17.54
CA ILE A 52 9.78 -3.58 -17.99
C ILE A 52 9.20 -4.24 -16.76
N LEU A 53 7.90 -4.07 -16.54
CA LEU A 53 7.18 -4.61 -15.39
C LEU A 53 6.69 -6.04 -15.65
N GLY A 54 6.75 -6.87 -14.61
CA GLY A 54 6.26 -8.25 -14.55
C GLY A 54 5.66 -8.51 -13.15
N TYR A 55 6.06 -9.60 -12.49
CA TYR A 55 5.70 -9.82 -11.07
C TYR A 55 6.33 -8.77 -10.12
N GLY A 56 7.50 -8.26 -10.51
CA GLY A 56 8.13 -7.04 -10.02
C GLY A 56 8.74 -6.32 -11.22
N VAL A 57 9.92 -5.73 -11.08
CA VAL A 57 10.70 -5.31 -12.26
C VAL A 57 11.32 -6.55 -12.93
N ALA A 58 11.12 -6.69 -14.24
CA ALA A 58 11.66 -7.80 -15.03
C ALA A 58 12.88 -7.38 -15.88
N GLY A 59 12.93 -6.11 -16.28
CA GLY A 59 14.01 -5.60 -17.11
C GLY A 59 14.13 -4.08 -17.06
N ILE A 60 15.24 -3.57 -17.59
CA ILE A 60 15.50 -2.15 -17.80
C ILE A 60 16.10 -1.93 -19.18
N GLU A 61 15.64 -0.88 -19.86
CA GLU A 61 16.27 -0.31 -21.04
C GLU A 61 16.70 1.12 -20.69
N ARG A 62 17.93 1.49 -21.05
CA ARG A 62 18.44 2.85 -20.84
C ARG A 62 18.85 3.48 -22.16
N ASN A 63 18.91 4.80 -22.21
CA ASN A 63 19.37 5.51 -23.39
C ASN A 63 20.91 5.58 -23.52
N ASP A 64 21.63 5.36 -22.43
CA ASP A 64 23.09 5.41 -22.34
C ASP A 64 23.78 4.06 -22.52
N VAL A 65 23.03 2.95 -22.40
CA VAL A 65 23.50 1.58 -22.63
C VAL A 65 22.51 0.84 -23.51
N ALA A 66 23.00 0.22 -24.58
CA ALA A 66 22.15 -0.43 -25.56
C ALA A 66 21.70 -1.82 -25.11
N GLY A 67 20.42 -2.12 -25.32
CA GLY A 67 19.84 -3.44 -25.10
C GLY A 67 18.93 -3.52 -23.88
N LEU A 68 18.35 -4.70 -23.71
CA LEU A 68 17.54 -5.05 -22.55
C LEU A 68 18.41 -5.71 -21.49
N HIS A 69 18.41 -5.16 -20.28
CA HIS A 69 19.09 -5.73 -19.13
C HIS A 69 18.07 -6.35 -18.18
N THR A 70 18.29 -7.60 -17.78
CA THR A 70 17.28 -8.43 -17.10
C THR A 70 17.50 -8.43 -15.59
N TYR A 71 16.43 -8.30 -14.81
CA TYR A 71 16.49 -8.34 -13.35
C TYR A 71 16.36 -9.77 -12.83
N HIS A 72 17.16 -10.08 -11.83
CA HIS A 72 17.03 -11.28 -11.02
C HIS A 72 16.75 -10.84 -9.59
N LEU A 73 15.55 -11.16 -9.11
CA LEU A 73 15.06 -10.75 -7.81
C LEU A 73 15.26 -11.86 -6.77
N ASP A 74 15.46 -11.49 -5.51
CA ASP A 74 15.42 -12.43 -4.38
C ASP A 74 13.97 -12.80 -4.00
N GLU A 75 13.81 -13.60 -2.95
CA GLU A 75 12.51 -14.04 -2.44
C GLU A 75 11.59 -12.91 -1.96
N GLN A 76 12.15 -11.71 -1.71
CA GLN A 76 11.41 -10.52 -1.29
C GLN A 76 11.20 -9.52 -2.42
N ASN A 77 11.45 -9.93 -3.67
CA ASN A 77 11.47 -9.06 -4.85
C ASN A 77 12.55 -7.96 -4.79
N SER A 78 13.61 -8.12 -3.99
CA SER A 78 14.76 -7.22 -4.02
C SER A 78 15.66 -7.55 -5.20
N THR A 79 16.21 -6.53 -5.86
CA THR A 79 17.15 -6.76 -6.97
C THR A 79 18.44 -7.39 -6.48
N SER A 80 18.71 -8.64 -6.85
CA SER A 80 19.96 -9.35 -6.55
C SER A 80 20.99 -9.18 -7.66
N TYR A 81 20.56 -9.33 -8.92
CA TYR A 81 21.42 -9.18 -10.09
C TYR A 81 20.71 -8.45 -11.23
N VAL A 82 21.51 -7.79 -12.06
CA VAL A 82 21.12 -7.32 -13.39
C VAL A 82 22.10 -7.93 -14.38
N THR A 83 21.56 -8.58 -15.42
CA THR A 83 22.37 -9.27 -16.44
C THR A 83 22.13 -8.72 -17.83
N GLY A 84 23.18 -8.71 -18.63
CA GLY A 84 23.12 -8.35 -20.04
C GLY A 84 22.53 -9.45 -20.90
N ALA A 85 22.50 -9.22 -22.21
CA ALA A 85 21.86 -10.12 -23.17
C ALA A 85 22.52 -11.49 -23.30
N SER A 86 23.79 -11.64 -22.89
CA SER A 86 24.49 -12.94 -22.88
C SER A 86 24.48 -13.65 -21.52
N GLY A 87 23.76 -13.10 -20.53
CA GLY A 87 23.63 -13.66 -19.18
C GLY A 87 24.82 -13.35 -18.25
N GLU A 88 25.73 -12.48 -18.69
CA GLU A 88 26.79 -11.90 -17.88
C GLU A 88 26.20 -11.01 -16.77
N ILE A 89 26.78 -11.06 -15.57
CA ILE A 89 26.37 -10.21 -14.45
C ILE A 89 27.00 -8.83 -14.65
N GLU A 90 26.18 -7.83 -14.94
CA GLU A 90 26.59 -6.42 -15.07
C GLU A 90 26.43 -5.67 -13.74
N SER A 91 25.47 -6.07 -12.90
CA SER A 91 25.30 -5.49 -11.57
C SER A 91 24.82 -6.52 -10.56
N PHE A 92 25.23 -6.36 -9.31
CA PHE A 92 24.74 -7.17 -8.19
C PHE A 92 24.58 -6.34 -6.93
N TYR A 93 23.69 -6.77 -6.06
CA TYR A 93 23.42 -6.14 -4.77
C TYR A 93 23.16 -7.21 -3.72
N GLU A 94 23.84 -7.09 -2.58
CA GLU A 94 23.62 -7.93 -1.40
C GLU A 94 23.18 -7.01 -0.26
N TYR A 95 22.06 -7.35 0.38
CA TYR A 95 21.45 -6.57 1.46
C TYR A 95 21.60 -7.30 2.80
N ASP A 96 21.49 -6.57 3.90
CA ASP A 96 21.10 -7.19 5.16
C ASP A 96 19.58 -7.32 5.28
N ALA A 97 19.13 -7.87 6.42
CA ALA A 97 17.72 -8.07 6.71
C ALA A 97 16.87 -6.79 6.63
N PHE A 98 17.46 -5.60 6.86
CA PHE A 98 16.77 -4.31 6.82
C PHE A 98 16.96 -3.58 5.48
N GLY A 99 17.57 -4.23 4.47
CA GLY A 99 17.76 -3.64 3.16
C GLY A 99 18.99 -2.75 3.06
N ALA A 100 19.89 -2.70 4.06
CA ALA A 100 21.13 -1.95 3.91
C ALA A 100 22.09 -2.72 3.01
N ILE A 101 22.56 -2.07 1.96
CA ILE A 101 23.48 -2.67 0.97
C ILE A 101 24.81 -3.00 1.67
N ARG A 102 25.18 -4.27 1.68
CA ARG A 102 26.43 -4.80 2.24
C ARG A 102 27.52 -4.90 1.19
N ARG A 103 27.16 -5.36 -0.01
CA ARG A 103 28.06 -5.45 -1.16
C ARG A 103 27.27 -5.08 -2.41
N LYS A 104 27.89 -4.34 -3.32
CA LYS A 104 27.34 -4.10 -4.65
C LYS A 104 28.44 -3.92 -5.69
N SER A 105 28.09 -4.20 -6.94
CA SER A 105 28.76 -3.69 -8.13
C SER A 105 27.68 -3.20 -9.07
N GLU A 106 27.86 -2.02 -9.64
CA GLU A 106 26.82 -1.34 -10.42
C GLU A 106 27.43 -0.77 -11.69
N GLU A 107 27.32 -1.52 -12.79
CA GLU A 107 27.63 -1.04 -14.14
C GLU A 107 26.39 -0.44 -14.81
N ILE A 108 25.21 -1.00 -14.53
CA ILE A 108 23.92 -0.48 -14.99
C ILE A 108 23.29 0.32 -13.84
N LYS A 109 23.24 1.65 -13.99
CA LYS A 109 22.63 2.53 -12.98
C LYS A 109 21.18 2.10 -12.75
N ASN A 110 20.88 1.80 -11.49
CA ASN A 110 19.60 1.23 -11.08
C ASN A 110 19.03 1.97 -9.85
N ARG A 111 17.72 2.25 -9.90
CA ARG A 111 16.94 2.83 -8.80
C ARG A 111 16.10 1.78 -8.07
N ILE A 112 15.72 0.68 -8.70
CA ILE A 112 14.82 -0.33 -8.13
C ILE A 112 15.64 -1.40 -7.42
N LEU A 113 15.68 -1.35 -6.09
CA LEU A 113 16.55 -2.19 -5.26
C LEU A 113 15.75 -3.02 -4.25
N TYR A 114 15.99 -2.86 -2.96
CA TYR A 114 15.39 -3.67 -1.88
C TYR A 114 13.86 -3.66 -1.93
N THR A 115 13.24 -4.84 -1.92
CA THR A 115 11.78 -5.04 -2.01
C THR A 115 11.11 -4.30 -3.17
N GLY A 116 11.84 -4.09 -4.27
CA GLY A 116 11.36 -3.38 -5.46
C GLY A 116 11.17 -1.86 -5.26
N GLN A 117 11.72 -1.27 -4.20
CA GLN A 117 11.54 0.14 -3.89
C GLN A 117 12.60 1.01 -4.57
N GLN A 118 12.23 2.27 -4.85
CA GLN A 118 13.13 3.28 -5.39
C GLN A 118 14.17 3.69 -4.35
N TYR A 119 15.46 3.53 -4.66
CA TYR A 119 16.58 3.92 -3.83
C TYR A 119 17.22 5.21 -4.34
N ASP A 120 17.32 6.21 -3.47
CA ASP A 120 18.08 7.43 -3.73
C ASP A 120 19.51 7.21 -3.27
N GLN A 121 20.42 7.09 -4.23
CA GLN A 121 21.84 6.84 -3.95
C GLN A 121 22.49 8.00 -3.20
N GLU A 122 21.97 9.20 -3.42
CA GLU A 122 22.47 10.45 -2.87
C GLU A 122 22.17 10.59 -1.37
N THR A 123 21.00 10.10 -0.92
CA THR A 123 20.57 10.18 0.48
C THR A 123 20.71 8.86 1.23
N GLY A 124 20.86 7.75 0.51
CA GLY A 124 20.91 6.40 1.06
C GLY A 124 19.57 5.91 1.59
N GLN A 125 18.46 6.33 0.97
CA GLN A 125 17.11 6.09 1.46
C GLN A 125 16.23 5.44 0.39
N TYR A 126 15.23 4.70 0.84
CA TYR A 126 14.19 4.16 -0.02
C TYR A 126 12.96 5.07 -0.01
N TYR A 127 12.49 5.45 -1.18
CA TYR A 127 11.20 6.12 -1.35
C TYR A 127 10.09 5.08 -1.47
N LEU A 128 9.28 4.97 -0.41
CA LEU A 128 8.16 4.01 -0.34
C LEU A 128 6.83 4.68 -0.68
N ARG A 129 6.81 5.74 -1.50
CA ARG A 129 5.63 6.60 -1.71
C ARG A 129 5.31 7.47 -0.48
N ALA A 130 4.64 6.94 0.54
CA ALA A 130 4.17 7.74 1.67
C ALA A 130 5.30 8.25 2.58
N ARG A 131 6.36 7.45 2.72
CA ARG A 131 7.46 7.71 3.65
C ARG A 131 8.81 7.36 3.03
N PHE A 132 9.84 8.01 3.52
CA PHE A 132 11.22 7.63 3.25
C PHE A 132 11.71 6.68 4.34
N TYR A 133 12.22 5.54 3.90
CA TYR A 133 12.78 4.50 4.75
C TYR A 133 14.31 4.57 4.76
N ASN A 134 14.90 4.59 5.95
CA ASN A 134 16.34 4.51 6.13
C ASN A 134 16.75 3.06 6.47
N PRO A 135 17.43 2.36 5.55
CA PRO A 135 17.82 0.97 5.78
C PRO A 135 18.97 0.83 6.79
N VAL A 136 19.84 1.84 6.92
CA VAL A 136 20.99 1.82 7.86
C VAL A 136 20.52 1.92 9.30
N VAL A 137 19.47 2.71 9.56
CA VAL A 137 18.86 2.86 10.89
C VAL A 137 17.72 1.85 11.11
N GLY A 138 17.19 1.27 10.03
CA GLY A 138 16.10 0.30 10.06
C GLY A 138 14.74 0.91 10.43
N ARG A 139 14.46 2.15 10.01
CA ARG A 139 13.20 2.87 10.34
C ARG A 139 12.83 3.95 9.32
N PHE A 140 11.59 4.42 9.39
CA PHE A 140 11.12 5.58 8.64
C PHE A 140 11.67 6.90 9.20
N PHE A 141 11.82 7.89 8.33
CA PHE A 141 12.14 9.27 8.72
C PHE A 141 10.91 10.06 9.18
N GLN A 142 9.74 9.77 8.61
CA GLN A 142 8.47 10.38 8.97
C GLN A 142 7.68 9.49 9.92
N GLU A 143 6.92 10.12 10.82
CA GLU A 143 5.90 9.42 11.61
C GLU A 143 4.84 8.80 10.69
N ASP A 144 4.35 7.65 11.07
CA ASP A 144 3.16 7.07 10.48
C ASP A 144 1.94 7.96 10.70
N VAL A 145 1.27 8.28 9.61
CA VAL A 145 -0.04 8.95 9.67
C VAL A 145 -1.08 7.99 10.23
N TYR A 146 -0.88 6.69 10.04
CA TYR A 146 -1.72 5.62 10.57
C TYR A 146 -1.21 5.14 11.94
N ARG A 147 -2.04 5.30 12.98
CA ARG A 147 -1.66 4.97 14.36
C ARG A 147 -2.04 3.54 14.80
N GLY A 148 -2.51 2.71 13.86
CA GLY A 148 -2.91 1.34 14.15
C GLY A 148 -1.74 0.35 14.19
N ASP A 149 -0.58 0.66 13.60
CA ASP A 149 0.55 -0.29 13.47
C ASP A 149 1.46 -0.37 14.72
N GLY A 150 0.96 0.11 15.86
CA GLY A 150 1.63 0.06 17.16
C GLY A 150 2.11 1.43 17.66
N LEU A 151 2.71 1.44 18.85
CA LEU A 151 3.12 2.70 19.52
C LEU A 151 4.35 3.37 18.86
N ASN A 152 5.11 2.64 18.06
CA ASN A 152 6.28 3.16 17.37
C ASN A 152 5.95 3.56 15.94
N LEU A 153 5.63 4.84 15.76
CA LEU A 153 5.23 5.42 14.47
C LEU A 153 6.36 5.46 13.42
N TYR A 154 7.57 5.00 13.75
CA TYR A 154 8.70 4.96 12.83
C TYR A 154 9.12 3.55 12.44
N ALA A 155 8.51 2.51 13.04
CA ALA A 155 8.96 1.14 12.86
C ALA A 155 8.78 0.68 11.40
N TYR A 156 9.83 0.10 10.81
CA TYR A 156 9.72 -0.60 9.55
C TYR A 156 9.34 -2.06 9.80
N CYS A 157 8.26 -2.54 9.18
CA CYS A 157 7.86 -3.94 9.20
C CYS A 157 7.73 -4.57 10.61
N GLY A 158 7.38 -3.76 11.62
CA GLY A 158 7.34 -4.22 13.02
C GLY A 158 8.67 -4.82 13.52
N ASN A 159 9.80 -4.36 12.99
CA ASN A 159 11.14 -4.91 13.21
C ASN A 159 11.32 -6.37 12.75
N ASN A 160 10.48 -6.87 11.84
CA ASN A 160 10.61 -8.19 11.23
C ASN A 160 10.63 -8.12 9.69
N PRO A 161 11.62 -7.42 9.09
CA PRO A 161 11.72 -7.23 7.64
C PRO A 161 12.13 -8.49 6.85
N VAL A 162 12.38 -9.61 7.54
CA VAL A 162 12.60 -10.92 6.90
C VAL A 162 11.27 -11.55 6.48
N ASN A 163 10.21 -11.32 7.26
CA ASN A 163 8.88 -11.90 7.01
C ASN A 163 7.90 -10.91 6.38
N TYR A 164 8.17 -9.61 6.54
CA TYR A 164 7.32 -8.55 6.03
C TYR A 164 8.09 -7.53 5.20
N TYR A 165 7.40 -6.90 4.26
CA TYR A 165 7.87 -5.73 3.51
C TYR A 165 6.78 -4.66 3.46
N ASP A 166 7.13 -3.40 3.31
CA ASP A 166 6.14 -2.32 3.14
C ASP A 166 6.20 -1.77 1.71
N PRO A 167 5.18 -2.03 0.85
CA PRO A 167 5.16 -1.53 -0.52
C PRO A 167 4.79 -0.05 -0.64
N SER A 168 4.15 0.56 0.35
CA SER A 168 3.54 1.89 0.21
C SER A 168 3.94 2.89 1.28
N GLY A 169 4.76 2.46 2.23
CA GLY A 169 5.12 3.26 3.40
C GLY A 169 3.92 3.46 4.31
N TYR A 170 2.84 2.68 4.20
CA TYR A 170 1.68 2.77 5.09
C TYR A 170 1.48 1.51 5.92
N MET A 171 1.87 0.34 5.39
CA MET A 171 1.58 -0.92 6.04
C MET A 171 2.47 -2.04 5.50
N LYS A 172 2.97 -2.86 6.42
CA LYS A 172 3.72 -4.07 6.09
C LYS A 172 2.80 -5.19 5.55
N LYS A 173 3.28 -5.95 4.57
CA LYS A 173 2.67 -7.15 3.99
C LYS A 173 3.56 -8.37 4.24
N THR A 174 2.95 -9.55 4.37
CA THR A 174 3.68 -10.82 4.53
C THR A 174 4.24 -11.30 3.19
N GLN A 175 5.46 -11.85 3.19
CA GLN A 175 6.13 -12.36 1.99
C GLN A 175 5.44 -13.58 1.35
N ASN A 176 4.77 -14.43 2.14
CA ASN A 176 4.13 -15.66 1.64
C ASN A 176 2.69 -15.46 1.16
N SER A 177 2.51 -14.91 -0.04
CA SER A 177 1.21 -14.97 -0.73
C SER A 177 1.37 -15.16 -2.23
N GLN A 178 2.00 -16.27 -2.62
CA GLN A 178 1.79 -16.90 -3.93
C GLN A 178 1.72 -18.44 -3.82
N ASN A 179 0.47 -18.93 -3.91
CA ASN A 179 0.00 -20.26 -4.31
C ASN A 179 0.43 -21.52 -3.52
N CYS A 180 -0.43 -21.95 -2.60
CA CYS A 180 -1.33 -23.09 -2.79
C CYS A 180 -2.42 -23.02 -1.71
N LYS A 181 -3.63 -23.46 -2.05
CA LYS A 181 -4.65 -23.74 -1.04
C LYS A 181 -4.05 -24.75 -0.06
N ASP A 182 -3.78 -24.34 1.15
CA ASP A 182 -3.84 -25.19 2.32
C ASP A 182 -4.00 -24.28 3.54
N ASP A 183 -4.97 -24.67 4.35
CA ASP A 183 -5.35 -24.06 5.60
C ASP A 183 -4.15 -24.06 6.55
N ASP A 184 -3.45 -22.93 6.70
CA ASP A 184 -2.52 -22.77 7.81
C ASP A 184 -2.96 -21.63 8.73
N LYS A 185 -3.45 -22.07 9.88
CA LYS A 185 -3.72 -21.30 11.08
C LYS A 185 -2.42 -20.68 11.59
N THR A 186 -2.05 -19.51 11.09
CA THR A 186 -1.20 -18.60 11.87
C THR A 186 -2.06 -17.48 12.43
N THR A 187 -2.48 -17.70 13.67
CA THR A 187 -2.99 -16.68 14.58
C THR A 187 -1.93 -15.59 14.78
N THR A 188 -1.89 -14.59 13.91
CA THR A 188 -1.34 -13.28 14.26
C THR A 188 -2.39 -12.54 15.08
N LYS A 189 -2.37 -12.81 16.39
CA LYS A 189 -2.79 -11.79 17.36
C LYS A 189 -1.79 -10.66 17.28
N ASP A 190 -2.02 -9.68 16.43
CA ASP A 190 -1.40 -8.37 16.59
C ASP A 190 -2.44 -7.28 16.35
N SER A 191 -2.84 -6.71 17.46
CA SER A 191 -3.97 -5.81 17.63
C SER A 191 -3.51 -4.39 17.30
N GLY A 192 -3.53 -4.05 16.02
CA GLY A 192 -3.78 -2.69 15.58
C GLY A 192 -5.27 -2.45 15.56
N ASP A 193 -5.84 -2.10 16.73
CA ASP A 193 -7.27 -1.99 16.98
C ASP A 193 -7.86 -0.79 16.18
N ASN A 194 -8.02 -0.93 14.85
CA ASN A 194 -8.99 -0.15 14.04
C ASN A 194 -10.44 -0.54 14.36
N ASN A 195 -10.65 -0.95 15.60
CA ASN A 195 -11.94 -1.29 16.15
C ASN A 195 -12.69 -0.03 16.57
N THR A 196 -12.27 1.16 16.13
CA THR A 196 -12.99 2.40 16.31
C THR A 196 -13.22 3.09 14.98
N VAL A 197 -14.43 3.63 14.81
CA VAL A 197 -14.80 4.42 13.65
C VAL A 197 -13.86 5.63 13.50
N PRO A 198 -13.13 5.81 12.39
CA PRO A 198 -12.04 6.79 12.28
C PRO A 198 -12.52 8.23 12.01
N THR A 199 -13.75 8.38 11.51
CA THR A 199 -14.44 9.65 11.28
C THR A 199 -15.93 9.36 11.26
N ASP A 200 -16.77 10.37 11.44
CA ASP A 200 -18.22 10.22 11.29
C ASP A 200 -18.56 9.46 10.01
N THR A 201 -19.18 8.29 10.17
CA THR A 201 -19.33 7.33 9.09
C THR A 201 -20.81 7.10 8.82
N TYR A 202 -21.17 7.10 7.55
CA TYR A 202 -22.55 7.13 7.08
C TYR A 202 -22.86 5.97 6.16
N VAL A 203 -24.09 5.48 6.25
CA VAL A 203 -24.64 4.45 5.37
C VAL A 203 -26.09 4.72 5.06
N PHE A 204 -26.57 4.14 3.95
CA PHE A 204 -27.95 4.26 3.52
C PHE A 204 -28.76 3.02 3.90
N GLY A 205 -29.98 3.24 4.34
CA GLY A 205 -30.92 2.20 4.71
C GLY A 205 -32.36 2.58 4.42
N ASN A 206 -33.26 1.77 4.97
CA ASN A 206 -34.70 2.03 4.91
C ASN A 206 -35.14 2.83 6.15
N ALA A 207 -36.45 3.02 6.32
CA ALA A 207 -36.99 3.81 7.43
C ALA A 207 -36.76 3.19 8.82
N THR A 208 -36.38 1.93 8.92
CA THR A 208 -36.26 1.18 10.18
C THR A 208 -34.85 0.75 10.52
N LYS A 209 -33.98 0.53 9.54
CA LYS A 209 -32.58 0.13 9.77
C LYS A 209 -31.62 0.51 8.63
N PRO A 210 -30.30 0.57 8.90
CA PRO A 210 -29.25 0.53 7.89
C PRO A 210 -29.41 -0.65 6.92
N GLY A 211 -28.97 -0.49 5.67
CA GLY A 211 -29.00 -1.60 4.71
C GLY A 211 -28.01 -2.70 5.07
N ASP A 212 -28.46 -3.95 5.07
CA ASP A 212 -27.61 -5.13 5.30
C ASP A 212 -26.52 -5.25 4.21
N ALA A 213 -25.47 -6.01 4.52
CA ALA A 213 -24.44 -6.38 3.57
C ALA A 213 -24.93 -7.52 2.65
N ARG A 214 -24.55 -7.43 1.37
CA ARG A 214 -25.07 -8.28 0.29
C ARG A 214 -24.03 -9.32 -0.15
N PRO A 215 -24.32 -10.62 -0.02
CA PRO A 215 -23.51 -11.67 -0.63
C PRO A 215 -23.32 -11.46 -2.13
N GLY A 216 -22.12 -11.72 -2.65
CA GLY A 216 -21.76 -11.58 -4.06
C GLY A 216 -21.48 -10.15 -4.53
N LYS A 217 -21.83 -9.12 -3.74
CA LYS A 217 -21.50 -7.73 -4.03
C LYS A 217 -20.60 -7.09 -2.97
N ASP A 218 -21.01 -7.21 -1.72
CA ASP A 218 -20.27 -6.68 -0.57
C ASP A 218 -19.30 -7.77 -0.03
N PHE A 219 -19.63 -9.05 -0.22
CA PHE A 219 -18.77 -10.19 0.15
C PHE A 219 -18.51 -11.14 -1.02
N GLY A 220 -17.33 -11.77 -1.01
CA GLY A 220 -17.13 -13.03 -1.72
C GLY A 220 -17.61 -14.18 -0.83
N VAL A 221 -18.54 -14.99 -1.32
CA VAL A 221 -19.05 -16.15 -0.60
C VAL A 221 -18.86 -17.37 -1.50
N GLU A 222 -18.28 -18.44 -0.95
CA GLU A 222 -18.07 -19.69 -1.71
C GLU A 222 -19.39 -20.37 -2.06
N SER A 223 -19.44 -21.05 -3.21
CA SER A 223 -20.67 -21.70 -3.68
C SER A 223 -21.13 -22.78 -2.70
N GLY A 224 -22.30 -22.59 -2.09
CA GLY A 224 -22.88 -23.53 -1.12
C GLY A 224 -22.48 -23.30 0.34
N SER A 225 -21.76 -22.21 0.64
CA SER A 225 -21.44 -21.76 2.00
C SER A 225 -22.09 -20.40 2.27
N ASP A 226 -22.40 -20.10 3.54
CA ASP A 226 -22.79 -18.75 4.00
C ASP A 226 -21.66 -18.06 4.76
N VAL A 227 -20.46 -18.66 4.77
CA VAL A 227 -19.29 -18.14 5.46
C VAL A 227 -18.65 -17.04 4.62
N VAL A 228 -18.45 -15.89 5.26
CA VAL A 228 -17.62 -14.79 4.80
C VAL A 228 -16.26 -14.93 5.50
N ASN A 229 -15.24 -15.20 4.71
CA ASN A 229 -13.88 -15.35 5.22
C ASN A 229 -13.36 -14.02 5.78
N ALA A 230 -12.50 -14.10 6.78
CA ALA A 230 -11.78 -12.95 7.34
C ALA A 230 -11.14 -12.11 6.22
N GLN A 231 -11.24 -10.79 6.36
CA GLN A 231 -10.69 -9.83 5.40
C GLN A 231 -9.61 -8.99 6.06
N SER A 232 -8.78 -8.36 5.23
CA SER A 232 -7.69 -7.53 5.70
C SER A 232 -7.52 -6.30 4.80
N PRO A 233 -7.08 -5.15 5.36
CA PRO A 233 -6.78 -3.95 4.61
C PRO A 233 -5.64 -4.19 3.60
N PRO A 234 -5.45 -3.32 2.58
CA PRO A 234 -6.00 -1.97 2.43
C PRO A 234 -7.33 -1.88 1.67
N LEU A 235 -7.74 -2.94 0.96
CA LEU A 235 -9.00 -2.99 0.19
C LEU A 235 -9.76 -4.29 0.54
N PRO A 236 -10.29 -4.40 1.77
CA PRO A 236 -11.04 -5.58 2.17
C PRO A 236 -12.38 -5.62 1.45
N LYS A 237 -12.98 -6.81 1.38
CA LYS A 237 -14.39 -6.93 0.96
C LYS A 237 -15.29 -6.74 2.16
N GLY A 238 -16.31 -5.91 2.03
CA GLY A 238 -17.27 -5.74 3.09
C GLY A 238 -18.33 -4.72 2.77
N LYS A 239 -18.96 -4.22 3.83
CA LYS A 239 -19.98 -3.20 3.72
C LYS A 239 -19.34 -1.84 3.48
N SER A 240 -19.57 -1.29 2.29
CA SER A 240 -19.23 0.10 1.96
C SER A 240 -19.98 1.09 2.85
N VAL A 241 -19.23 2.05 3.38
CA VAL A 241 -19.72 3.22 4.12
C VAL A 241 -18.95 4.46 3.65
N CYS A 242 -19.44 5.66 3.99
CA CYS A 242 -18.88 6.92 3.48
C CYS A 242 -18.69 7.95 4.59
N ALA A 243 -17.74 8.85 4.42
CA ALA A 243 -17.48 9.97 5.33
C ALA A 243 -18.46 11.14 5.12
N ASP A 244 -19.04 11.27 3.92
CA ASP A 244 -20.06 12.26 3.61
C ASP A 244 -21.24 11.60 2.86
N PRO A 245 -22.46 11.60 3.43
CA PRO A 245 -23.63 11.04 2.76
C PRO A 245 -24.13 11.90 1.59
N TYR A 246 -23.67 13.13 1.44
CA TYR A 246 -24.07 14.01 0.34
C TYR A 246 -23.22 13.82 -0.91
N ASP A 247 -21.97 13.41 -0.76
CA ASP A 247 -21.02 13.14 -1.85
C ASP A 247 -21.14 11.71 -2.43
N THR A 248 -22.37 11.25 -2.63
CA THR A 248 -22.66 9.93 -3.20
C THR A 248 -23.99 9.94 -3.95
N PRO A 249 -24.13 9.21 -5.07
CA PRO A 249 -25.40 9.12 -5.81
C PRO A 249 -26.47 8.30 -5.07
N LEU A 250 -26.17 7.75 -3.90
CA LEU A 250 -27.11 6.93 -3.12
C LEU A 250 -28.25 7.78 -2.51
N THR A 251 -29.44 7.18 -2.44
CA THR A 251 -30.64 7.76 -1.83
C THR A 251 -31.18 6.81 -0.76
N GLY A 252 -31.94 7.34 0.21
CA GLY A 252 -32.46 6.55 1.32
C GLY A 252 -32.40 7.27 2.65
N THR A 253 -32.70 6.55 3.73
CA THR A 253 -32.52 7.09 5.09
C THR A 253 -31.04 6.99 5.45
N ILE A 254 -30.45 8.11 5.85
CA ILE A 254 -29.05 8.17 6.29
C ILE A 254 -28.98 7.63 7.71
N TYR A 255 -28.02 6.76 7.96
CA TYR A 255 -27.63 6.34 9.30
C TYR A 255 -26.18 6.72 9.53
N LYS A 256 -25.90 7.28 10.71
CA LYS A 256 -24.58 7.71 11.13
C LYS A 256 -24.08 6.81 12.25
N VAL A 257 -22.80 6.50 12.25
CA VAL A 257 -22.08 6.03 13.44
C VAL A 257 -20.98 7.06 13.77
N PRO A 258 -20.95 7.60 15.00
CA PRO A 258 -19.99 8.65 15.35
C PRO A 258 -18.53 8.18 15.30
N GLU A 259 -17.63 9.12 15.01
CA GLU A 259 -16.19 8.94 15.21
C GLU A 259 -15.88 8.42 16.63
N GLY A 260 -14.89 7.52 16.74
CA GLY A 260 -14.46 6.91 17.99
C GLY A 260 -15.36 5.78 18.49
N THR A 261 -16.49 5.50 17.83
CA THR A 261 -17.37 4.38 18.18
C THR A 261 -16.64 3.06 18.05
N LYS A 262 -16.61 2.26 19.12
CA LYS A 262 -16.00 0.93 19.10
C LYS A 262 -16.86 -0.08 18.34
N LEU A 263 -16.27 -0.83 17.40
CA LEU A 263 -16.98 -1.87 16.65
C LEU A 263 -17.12 -3.16 17.49
N PRO A 264 -18.15 -3.98 17.21
CA PRO A 264 -18.30 -5.30 17.82
C PRO A 264 -17.14 -6.23 17.44
N GLU A 265 -16.80 -7.15 18.36
CA GLU A 265 -15.78 -8.17 18.09
C GLU A 265 -16.14 -9.01 16.86
N GLY A 266 -15.20 -9.10 15.92
CA GLY A 266 -15.37 -9.76 14.63
C GLY A 266 -15.60 -8.80 13.47
N LEU A 267 -15.77 -7.50 13.72
CA LEU A 267 -15.79 -6.46 12.70
C LEU A 267 -14.63 -5.47 12.88
N SER A 268 -14.19 -4.88 11.77
CA SER A 268 -13.26 -3.75 11.73
C SER A 268 -13.63 -2.82 10.58
N ILE A 269 -13.08 -1.62 10.59
CA ILE A 269 -13.28 -0.61 9.55
C ILE A 269 -11.93 -0.13 9.03
N VAL A 270 -11.85 0.12 7.72
CA VAL A 270 -10.68 0.75 7.09
C VAL A 270 -11.13 1.87 6.18
N TYR A 271 -10.38 2.96 6.20
CA TYR A 271 -10.56 4.06 5.27
C TYR A 271 -9.78 3.77 3.98
N ASP A 272 -10.51 3.42 2.90
CA ASP A 272 -9.96 2.84 1.66
C ASP A 272 -10.39 3.62 0.40
N GLY A 273 -10.75 4.89 0.59
CA GLY A 273 -10.97 5.85 -0.48
C GLY A 273 -9.68 6.24 -1.19
N LYS A 274 -9.81 6.71 -2.45
CA LYS A 274 -8.70 7.17 -3.30
C LYS A 274 -7.81 8.24 -2.68
N ASP A 275 -8.34 8.99 -1.71
CA ASP A 275 -7.57 9.99 -0.97
C ASP A 275 -6.62 9.39 0.08
N LYS A 276 -6.71 8.08 0.34
CA LYS A 276 -5.82 7.33 1.25
C LYS A 276 -5.12 6.15 0.58
N VAL A 277 -5.81 5.45 -0.31
CA VAL A 277 -5.32 4.22 -0.95
C VAL A 277 -5.34 4.41 -2.46
N PRO A 278 -4.18 4.47 -3.14
CA PRO A 278 -4.10 4.47 -4.60
C PRO A 278 -4.84 3.26 -5.19
N GLY A 279 -5.71 3.49 -6.19
CA GLY A 279 -6.58 2.46 -6.75
C GLY A 279 -7.78 2.08 -5.86
N GLY A 280 -8.00 2.79 -4.76
CA GLY A 280 -9.12 2.59 -3.85
C GLY A 280 -10.47 3.05 -4.37
N HIS A 281 -11.44 3.07 -3.47
CA HIS A 281 -12.82 3.46 -3.77
C HIS A 281 -12.96 4.98 -3.92
N ALA A 282 -14.18 5.49 -4.09
CA ALA A 282 -14.41 6.94 -4.14
C ALA A 282 -13.79 7.64 -2.92
N ILE A 283 -13.42 8.91 -3.07
CA ILE A 283 -12.91 9.73 -1.96
C ILE A 283 -13.91 9.67 -0.80
N GLY A 284 -13.45 9.56 0.44
CA GLY A 284 -14.37 9.44 1.58
C GLY A 284 -14.96 8.04 1.79
N HIS A 285 -14.60 7.04 0.99
CA HIS A 285 -15.07 5.66 1.17
C HIS A 285 -14.32 4.91 2.26
N SER A 286 -15.05 4.19 3.11
CA SER A 286 -14.50 3.19 4.03
C SER A 286 -15.23 1.86 3.86
N THR A 287 -14.61 0.77 4.32
CA THR A 287 -15.20 -0.56 4.30
C THR A 287 -15.25 -1.14 5.71
N ILE A 288 -16.43 -1.59 6.14
CA ILE A 288 -16.61 -2.42 7.36
C ILE A 288 -16.52 -3.89 6.95
N TYR A 289 -15.61 -4.64 7.53
CA TYR A 289 -15.25 -5.99 7.09
C TYR A 289 -15.09 -6.96 8.27
N PRO A 290 -15.26 -8.28 8.04
CA PRO A 290 -15.06 -9.28 9.09
C PRO A 290 -13.58 -9.52 9.36
N THR A 291 -13.19 -9.59 10.65
CA THR A 291 -11.80 -9.88 11.06
C THR A 291 -11.54 -11.36 11.35
N ARG A 292 -12.59 -12.17 11.33
CA ARG A 292 -12.58 -13.63 11.48
C ARG A 292 -13.65 -14.22 10.57
N ASP A 293 -13.56 -15.51 10.29
CA ASP A 293 -14.58 -16.21 9.53
C ASP A 293 -15.91 -16.16 10.29
N ILE A 294 -16.93 -15.58 9.65
CA ILE A 294 -18.28 -15.44 10.19
C ILE A 294 -19.30 -15.68 9.10
N THR A 295 -20.53 -16.06 9.47
CA THR A 295 -21.59 -16.16 8.47
C THR A 295 -22.08 -14.78 8.04
N VAL A 296 -22.75 -14.69 6.88
CA VAL A 296 -23.43 -13.46 6.44
C VAL A 296 -24.42 -12.96 7.50
N ASP A 297 -25.16 -13.86 8.15
CA ASP A 297 -26.11 -13.53 9.20
C ASP A 297 -25.42 -13.01 10.46
N GLU A 298 -24.30 -13.62 10.85
CA GLU A 298 -23.50 -13.15 11.97
C GLU A 298 -22.89 -11.77 11.68
N PHE A 299 -22.34 -11.55 10.47
CA PHE A 299 -21.87 -10.23 10.04
C PHE A 299 -22.99 -9.20 10.16
N ASN A 300 -24.16 -9.48 9.58
CA ASN A 300 -25.27 -8.53 9.60
C ASN A 300 -25.81 -8.32 11.01
N GLY A 301 -25.81 -9.34 11.88
CA GLY A 301 -26.16 -9.21 13.29
C GLY A 301 -25.22 -8.26 14.04
N LEU A 302 -23.91 -8.44 13.88
CA LEU A 302 -22.90 -7.54 14.46
C LEU A 302 -23.01 -6.12 13.89
N TYR A 303 -23.12 -6.00 12.57
CA TYR A 303 -23.24 -4.71 11.89
C TYR A 303 -24.48 -3.94 12.33
N GLN A 304 -25.64 -4.60 12.47
CA GLN A 304 -26.87 -3.97 12.93
C GLN A 304 -26.86 -3.65 14.43
N SER A 305 -25.98 -4.29 15.21
CA SER A 305 -25.82 -4.00 16.65
C SER A 305 -25.02 -2.73 16.95
N MET A 306 -24.33 -2.17 15.94
CA MET A 306 -23.64 -0.89 16.08
C MET A 306 -24.64 0.23 16.41
N PRO A 307 -24.21 1.29 17.14
CA PRO A 307 -25.09 2.36 17.58
C PRO A 307 -25.42 3.34 16.42
N TRP A 308 -26.18 2.85 15.44
CA TRP A 308 -26.58 3.64 14.28
C TRP A 308 -27.61 4.71 14.66
N GLU A 309 -27.22 5.97 14.47
CA GLU A 309 -28.08 7.14 14.63
C GLU A 309 -28.86 7.37 13.34
N LYS A 310 -30.19 7.26 13.40
CA LYS A 310 -31.05 7.55 12.26
C LYS A 310 -31.10 9.05 11.99
N GLY A 311 -30.62 9.44 10.81
CA GLY A 311 -30.68 10.80 10.31
C GLY A 311 -31.86 11.05 9.37
N GLU A 312 -31.68 12.05 8.50
CA GLU A 312 -32.68 12.44 7.51
C GLU A 312 -32.73 11.49 6.31
N LYS A 313 -33.74 11.69 5.45
CA LYS A 313 -33.90 10.94 4.22
C LYS A 313 -33.40 11.76 3.04
N LYS A 314 -32.30 11.33 2.43
CA LYS A 314 -31.80 11.86 1.16
C LYS A 314 -32.68 11.38 0.02
N ARG A 315 -33.11 12.31 -0.83
CA ARG A 315 -33.98 12.07 -1.99
C ARG A 315 -33.18 12.04 -3.27
#